data_AF-A0A6N8VCE9-F1
#
_entry.id   AF-A0A6N8VCE9-F1
#
_cell.length_a   1.000
_cell.length_b   1.000
_cell.length_c   1.000
_cell.angle_alpha   90.00
_cell.angle_beta   90.00
_cell.angle_gamma   90.00
#
_symmetry.space_group_name_H-M   'P 1'
#
loop_
_entity.id
_entity.type
_entity.pdbx_description
1 polymer ?
#
loop_
_entity_poly.entity_id
_entity_poly.type
_entity_poly.pdbx_seq_one_letter_code
_entity_poly.pdbx_strand_id
1 'polypeptide(L)'
;MTDFELSRKTSLTRWRPATDQFESFGILPAEYLASSESDNWSYAATFRLSSLAYSGRRFVQGWSGMDEMFVLNMRGEVVDTADVPVVRRKGVPADLRERIDIELIPFREVLENSSRLRQLFARGDGGFLFTHHDQTALKMEPMPVLTAKVWVGILSSDLSSACVDAPVPRDFEIRPMETFRGDTLFVLDRRIDHNEKLQTWIRMYLISDEECDWLSTQSGA
;
A
#
# COMPACT_ATOMS: atom_id res chain seq x y z
N MET A 1 -31.62 -5.63 -11.37
CA MET A 1 -30.41 -5.76 -10.54
C MET A 1 -30.17 -7.25 -10.38
N THR A 2 -29.34 -7.83 -11.23
CA THR A 2 -28.93 -9.23 -11.10
C THR A 2 -28.03 -9.37 -9.89
N ASP A 3 -28.30 -10.34 -9.01
CA ASP A 3 -27.43 -10.67 -7.89
C ASP A 3 -26.04 -11.03 -8.42
N PHE A 4 -25.08 -10.13 -8.23
CA PHE A 4 -23.69 -10.36 -8.57
C PHE A 4 -23.00 -11.02 -7.38
N GLU A 5 -22.70 -12.31 -7.50
CA GLU A 5 -21.83 -12.99 -6.53
C GLU A 5 -20.37 -12.67 -6.84
N LEU A 6 -19.76 -11.85 -5.98
CA LEU A 6 -18.32 -11.59 -6.01
C LEU A 6 -17.55 -12.90 -5.75
N SER A 7 -16.62 -13.23 -6.65
CA SER A 7 -15.68 -14.32 -6.38
C SER A 7 -14.78 -13.94 -5.20
N ARG A 8 -14.86 -14.70 -4.11
CA ARG A 8 -14.09 -14.48 -2.87
C ARG A 8 -12.58 -14.67 -3.04
N LYS A 9 -12.11 -15.15 -4.20
CA LYS A 9 -10.70 -15.45 -4.49
C LYS A 9 -10.02 -14.43 -5.42
N THR A 10 -10.68 -13.31 -5.69
CA THR A 10 -10.17 -12.24 -6.56
C THR A 10 -10.13 -10.92 -5.82
N SER A 11 -9.30 -9.98 -6.28
CA SER A 11 -9.08 -8.70 -5.60
C SER A 11 -9.65 -7.48 -6.32
N LEU A 12 -9.99 -7.62 -7.60
CA LEU A 12 -10.48 -6.53 -8.44
C LEU A 12 -11.86 -6.88 -9.00
N THR A 13 -12.63 -5.85 -9.29
CA THR A 13 -13.90 -5.97 -9.99
C THR A 13 -13.91 -5.00 -11.16
N ARG A 14 -14.16 -5.52 -12.35
CA ARG A 14 -14.33 -4.74 -13.57
C ARG A 14 -15.82 -4.49 -13.75
N TRP A 15 -16.20 -3.23 -13.78
CA TRP A 15 -17.54 -2.81 -14.22
C TRP A 15 -17.50 -2.47 -15.71
N ARG A 16 -18.48 -2.99 -16.47
CA ARG A 16 -18.72 -2.68 -17.88
C ARG A 16 -19.98 -1.82 -17.96
N PRO A 17 -19.87 -0.47 -18.06
CA PRO A 17 -21.03 0.42 -17.97
C PRO A 17 -22.07 0.19 -19.07
N ALA A 18 -21.63 -0.21 -20.27
CA ALA A 18 -22.51 -0.41 -21.41
C ALA A 18 -23.52 -1.56 -21.22
N THR A 19 -23.17 -2.58 -20.44
CA THR A 19 -24.00 -3.76 -20.18
C THR A 19 -24.40 -3.90 -18.72
N ASP A 20 -23.97 -2.96 -17.87
CA ASP A 20 -24.06 -3.02 -16.41
C ASP A 20 -23.57 -4.37 -15.83
N GLN A 21 -22.51 -4.91 -16.41
CA GLN A 21 -21.92 -6.18 -15.98
C GLN A 21 -20.73 -5.95 -15.05
N PHE A 22 -20.65 -6.75 -14.01
CA PHE A 22 -19.52 -6.82 -13.11
C PHE A 22 -18.79 -8.15 -13.32
N GLU A 23 -17.47 -8.10 -13.29
CA GLU A 23 -16.61 -9.27 -13.47
C GLU A 23 -15.48 -9.21 -12.46
N SER A 24 -15.42 -10.22 -11.60
CA SER A 24 -14.33 -10.43 -10.66
C SER A 24 -13.06 -10.86 -11.40
N PHE A 25 -11.93 -10.21 -11.13
CA PHE A 25 -10.64 -10.51 -11.75
C PHE A 25 -9.47 -10.10 -10.84
N GLY A 26 -8.24 -10.39 -11.25
CA GLY A 26 -7.05 -10.11 -10.44
C GLY A 26 -6.76 -11.19 -9.39
N ILE A 27 -5.52 -11.22 -8.94
CA ILE A 27 -5.01 -12.14 -7.93
C ILE A 27 -5.33 -11.64 -6.51
N LEU A 28 -5.70 -12.55 -5.62
CA LEU A 28 -5.54 -12.37 -4.18
C LEU A 28 -4.27 -13.15 -3.77
N PRO A 29 -3.23 -12.51 -3.20
CA PRO A 29 -1.97 -13.20 -2.89
C PRO A 29 -2.18 -14.36 -1.91
N ALA A 30 -1.27 -15.33 -1.95
CA ALA A 30 -1.40 -16.59 -1.21
C ALA A 30 -1.59 -16.37 0.29
N GLU A 31 -0.92 -15.37 0.87
CA GLU A 31 -1.00 -15.01 2.29
C GLU A 31 -2.39 -14.52 2.67
N TYR A 32 -3.03 -13.74 1.79
CA TYR A 32 -4.39 -13.24 1.99
C TYR A 32 -5.42 -14.35 1.83
N LEU A 33 -5.23 -15.22 0.83
CA LEU A 33 -6.06 -16.41 0.66
C LEU A 33 -5.97 -17.31 1.90
N ALA A 34 -4.76 -17.65 2.32
CA ALA A 34 -4.52 -18.49 3.49
C ALA A 34 -5.10 -17.89 4.77
N SER A 35 -4.98 -16.58 4.96
CA SER A 35 -5.62 -15.87 6.08
C SER A 35 -7.15 -15.97 6.01
N SER A 36 -7.74 -15.71 4.83
CA SER A 36 -9.20 -15.76 4.63
C SER A 36 -9.82 -17.16 4.74
N GLU A 37 -9.02 -18.20 4.50
CA GLU A 37 -9.43 -19.61 4.60
C GLU A 37 -9.15 -20.18 6.01
N SER A 38 -8.43 -19.46 6.86
CA SER A 38 -8.18 -19.84 8.25
C SER A 38 -9.35 -19.44 9.17
N ASP A 39 -9.42 -20.05 10.36
CA ASP A 39 -10.38 -19.65 11.40
C ASP A 39 -10.11 -18.24 11.96
N ASN A 40 -8.96 -17.65 11.62
CA ASN A 40 -8.53 -16.33 12.06
C ASN A 40 -8.07 -15.47 10.87
N TRP A 41 -9.03 -14.81 10.23
CA TRP A 41 -8.85 -13.85 9.12
C TRP A 41 -8.12 -12.53 9.46
N SER A 42 -7.33 -12.47 10.52
CA SER A 42 -6.84 -11.21 11.10
C SER A 42 -5.82 -10.49 10.22
N TYR A 43 -4.93 -11.21 9.56
CA TYR A 43 -3.99 -10.65 8.59
C TYR A 43 -4.74 -10.03 7.41
N ALA A 44 -5.63 -10.79 6.75
CA ALA A 44 -6.42 -10.28 5.64
C ALA A 44 -7.30 -9.09 6.04
N ALA A 45 -7.90 -9.10 7.23
CA ALA A 45 -8.71 -7.99 7.72
C ALA A 45 -7.86 -6.73 8.01
N THR A 46 -6.68 -6.91 8.58
CA THR A 46 -5.79 -5.81 9.00
C THR A 46 -5.07 -5.16 7.82
N PHE A 47 -4.70 -5.96 6.82
CA PHE A 47 -3.95 -5.53 5.62
C PHE A 47 -4.81 -5.52 4.35
N ARG A 48 -6.14 -5.49 4.49
CA ARG A 48 -7.13 -5.55 3.39
C ARG A 48 -6.99 -4.52 2.26
N LEU A 49 -6.15 -3.51 2.43
CA LEU A 49 -5.98 -2.46 1.44
C LEU A 49 -5.04 -2.93 0.34
N SER A 50 -5.50 -2.82 -0.90
CA SER A 50 -4.66 -2.87 -2.09
C SER A 50 -4.64 -1.50 -2.77
N SER A 51 -3.57 -1.23 -3.52
CA SER A 51 -3.44 -0.05 -4.37
C SER A 51 -3.22 -0.50 -5.80
N LEU A 52 -3.85 0.17 -6.76
CA LEU A 52 -3.81 -0.18 -8.18
C LEU A 52 -3.48 1.07 -8.99
N ALA A 53 -2.50 0.98 -9.88
CA ALA A 53 -2.20 2.00 -10.87
C ALA A 53 -2.16 1.40 -12.27
N TYR A 54 -2.52 2.20 -13.27
CA TYR A 54 -2.50 1.81 -14.67
C TYR A 54 -1.56 2.73 -15.44
N SER A 55 -0.58 2.14 -16.12
CA SER A 55 0.34 2.87 -17.00
C SER A 55 0.83 1.95 -18.12
N GLY A 56 1.08 2.49 -19.32
CA GLY A 56 1.71 1.72 -20.39
C GLY A 56 1.01 0.40 -20.78
N ARG A 57 -0.33 0.32 -20.69
CA ARG A 57 -1.16 -0.88 -20.97
C ARG A 57 -1.06 -2.03 -19.95
N ARG A 58 -0.52 -1.79 -18.77
CA ARG A 58 -0.48 -2.76 -17.68
C ARG A 58 -1.02 -2.14 -16.40
N PHE A 59 -1.52 -2.98 -15.50
CA PHE A 59 -1.78 -2.58 -14.14
C PHE A 59 -0.61 -3.00 -13.26
N VAL A 60 -0.29 -2.18 -12.28
CA VAL A 60 0.55 -2.57 -11.15
C VAL A 60 -0.34 -2.53 -9.92
N GLN A 61 -0.34 -3.63 -9.16
CA GLN A 61 -1.09 -3.77 -7.93
C GLN A 61 -0.13 -4.04 -6.78
N GLY A 62 -0.30 -3.34 -5.68
CA GLY A 62 0.41 -3.63 -4.44
C GLY A 62 -0.56 -3.86 -3.28
N TRP A 63 -0.08 -4.54 -2.24
CA TRP A 63 -0.87 -4.94 -1.08
C TRP A 63 -0.29 -4.36 0.19
N SER A 64 -1.15 -3.90 1.11
CA SER A 64 -0.67 -3.15 2.29
C SER A 64 0.15 -3.98 3.27
N GLY A 65 0.11 -5.30 3.18
CA GLY A 65 0.90 -6.23 3.97
C GLY A 65 1.97 -6.98 3.17
N MET A 66 2.45 -6.44 2.05
CA MET A 66 3.52 -7.02 1.24
C MET A 66 4.47 -5.93 0.70
N ASP A 67 5.72 -6.31 0.47
CA ASP A 67 6.72 -5.47 -0.21
C ASP A 67 6.80 -5.75 -1.72
N GLU A 68 6.05 -6.73 -2.21
CA GLU A 68 5.97 -7.11 -3.63
C GLU A 68 4.84 -6.34 -4.34
N MET A 69 5.12 -5.96 -5.60
CA MET A 69 4.16 -5.40 -6.54
C MET A 69 3.88 -6.42 -7.65
N PHE A 70 2.61 -6.59 -8.00
CA PHE A 70 2.16 -7.52 -9.04
C PHE A 70 1.83 -6.78 -10.32
N VAL A 71 2.38 -7.24 -11.45
CA VAL A 71 2.07 -6.70 -12.77
C VAL A 71 0.96 -7.53 -13.38
N LEU A 72 -0.17 -6.89 -13.66
CA LEU A 72 -1.32 -7.56 -14.24
C LEU A 72 -1.51 -7.15 -15.69
N ASN A 73 -1.81 -8.14 -16.54
CA ASN A 73 -2.32 -7.86 -17.87
C ASN A 73 -3.79 -7.41 -17.82
N MET A 74 -4.38 -7.08 -18.98
CA MET A 74 -5.78 -6.62 -19.08
C MET A 74 -6.83 -7.68 -18.70
N ARG A 75 -6.43 -8.93 -18.49
CA ARG A 75 -7.27 -10.03 -17.98
C ARG A 75 -7.15 -10.19 -16.47
N GLY A 76 -6.23 -9.47 -15.81
CA GLY A 76 -5.93 -9.61 -14.38
C GLY A 76 -5.00 -10.76 -14.05
N GLU A 77 -4.36 -11.37 -15.04
CA GLU A 77 -3.36 -12.41 -14.81
C GLU A 77 -2.04 -11.72 -14.42
N VAL A 78 -1.37 -12.26 -13.39
CA VAL A 78 0.00 -11.83 -13.04
C VAL A 78 0.93 -12.27 -14.16
N VAL A 79 1.63 -11.32 -14.75
CA VAL A 79 2.61 -11.57 -15.82
C VAL A 79 4.04 -11.28 -15.40
N ASP A 80 4.23 -10.56 -14.30
CA ASP A 80 5.51 -10.18 -13.74
C ASP A 80 5.33 -9.70 -12.28
N THR A 81 6.43 -9.61 -11.53
CA THR A 81 6.44 -9.05 -10.17
C THR A 81 7.65 -8.13 -9.98
N ALA A 82 7.58 -7.25 -8.99
CA ALA A 82 8.67 -6.37 -8.61
C ALA A 82 8.74 -6.25 -7.09
N ASP A 83 9.85 -6.70 -6.51
CA ASP A 83 10.11 -6.59 -5.07
C ASP A 83 10.60 -5.17 -4.75
N VAL A 84 9.86 -4.43 -3.93
CA VAL A 84 10.25 -3.07 -3.53
C VAL A 84 11.31 -3.18 -2.42
N PRO A 85 12.56 -2.75 -2.67
CA PRO A 85 13.62 -2.87 -1.66
C PRO A 85 13.29 -2.11 -0.38
N VAL A 86 13.79 -2.62 0.73
CA VAL A 86 13.66 -2.02 2.07
C VAL A 86 15.06 -1.61 2.52
N VAL A 87 15.28 -0.31 2.74
CA VAL A 87 16.57 0.25 3.19
C VAL A 87 16.43 0.95 4.54
N ARG A 88 15.34 1.71 4.74
CA ARG A 88 15.12 2.53 5.95
C ARG A 88 13.76 2.32 6.60
N ARG A 89 12.71 1.99 5.84
CA ARG A 89 11.39 1.68 6.40
C ARG A 89 11.41 0.32 7.09
N LYS A 90 10.38 0.00 7.88
CA LYS A 90 10.32 -1.29 8.61
C LYS A 90 10.24 -2.54 7.71
N GLY A 91 9.78 -2.39 6.47
CA GLY A 91 9.45 -3.51 5.59
C GLY A 91 8.23 -4.30 6.08
N VAL A 92 7.94 -5.41 5.42
CA VAL A 92 6.95 -6.40 5.85
C VAL A 92 7.69 -7.68 6.24
N PRO A 93 7.63 -8.12 7.50
CA PRO A 93 8.20 -9.40 7.89
C PRO A 93 7.62 -10.56 7.06
N ALA A 94 8.48 -11.46 6.59
CA ALA A 94 8.05 -12.61 5.77
C ALA A 94 7.09 -13.56 6.52
N ASP A 95 7.18 -13.60 7.85
CA ASP A 95 6.37 -14.41 8.76
C ASP A 95 5.17 -13.64 9.35
N LEU A 96 4.86 -12.44 8.84
CA LEU A 96 3.87 -11.56 9.45
C LEU A 96 2.48 -12.21 9.52
N ARG A 97 2.10 -12.99 8.50
CA ARG A 97 0.83 -13.73 8.50
C ARG A 97 0.82 -14.80 9.58
N GLU A 98 1.85 -15.65 9.68
CA GLU A 98 1.94 -16.67 10.74
C GLU A 98 1.80 -16.03 12.13
N ARG A 99 2.53 -14.95 12.38
CA ARG A 99 2.50 -14.25 13.68
C ARG A 99 1.11 -13.73 14.03
N ILE A 100 0.34 -13.25 13.05
CA ILE A 100 -0.98 -12.66 13.29
C ILE A 100 -2.06 -13.73 13.38
N ASP A 101 -2.09 -14.66 12.42
CA ASP A 101 -3.21 -15.58 12.29
C ASP A 101 -3.03 -16.83 13.16
N ILE A 102 -1.79 -17.23 13.45
CA ILE A 102 -1.46 -18.46 14.18
C ILE A 102 -0.95 -18.12 15.60
N GLU A 103 0.04 -17.25 15.72
CA GLU A 103 0.64 -16.90 17.03
C GLU A 103 -0.18 -15.86 17.82
N LEU A 104 -1.11 -15.19 17.14
CA LEU A 104 -2.05 -14.22 17.72
C LEU A 104 -1.33 -13.06 18.43
N ILE A 105 -0.29 -12.51 17.81
CA ILE A 105 0.45 -11.38 18.40
C ILE A 105 -0.48 -10.19 18.73
N PRO A 106 -0.19 -9.40 19.77
CA PRO A 106 -1.03 -8.28 20.17
C PRO A 106 -1.28 -7.29 19.02
N PHE A 107 -2.49 -6.75 18.89
CA PHE A 107 -2.85 -5.87 17.77
C PHE A 107 -1.96 -4.62 17.64
N ARG A 108 -1.44 -4.09 18.76
CA ARG A 108 -0.43 -3.02 18.72
C ARG A 108 0.81 -3.44 17.94
N GLU A 109 1.29 -4.65 18.20
CA GLU A 109 2.48 -5.21 17.54
C GLU A 109 2.24 -5.38 16.04
N VAL A 110 1.04 -5.82 15.64
CA VAL A 110 0.62 -5.91 14.22
C VAL A 110 0.73 -4.57 13.50
N LEU A 111 0.38 -3.48 14.17
CA LEU A 111 0.42 -2.13 13.62
C LEU A 111 1.85 -1.59 13.59
N GLU A 112 2.65 -1.88 14.61
CA GLU A 112 3.96 -1.25 14.83
C GLU A 112 5.13 -1.99 14.19
N ASN A 113 5.00 -3.28 13.85
CA ASN A 113 6.10 -4.10 13.30
C ASN A 113 6.10 -4.27 11.78
N SER A 114 5.31 -3.46 11.05
CA SER A 114 5.25 -3.51 9.59
C SER A 114 5.16 -2.12 8.96
N SER A 115 5.66 -2.02 7.75
CA SER A 115 5.49 -0.89 6.84
C SER A 115 4.38 -1.20 5.86
N ARG A 116 3.38 -0.32 5.74
CA ARG A 116 2.17 -0.61 4.96
C ARG A 116 2.08 0.19 3.69
N LEU A 117 1.95 -0.47 2.54
CA LEU A 117 1.60 0.23 1.30
C LEU A 117 0.25 0.94 1.44
N ARG A 118 0.19 2.21 1.02
CA ARG A 118 -1.00 3.06 1.15
C ARG A 118 -1.50 3.63 -0.16
N GLN A 119 -0.59 4.01 -1.04
CA GLN A 119 -0.91 4.58 -2.34
C GLN A 119 0.04 4.01 -3.39
N LEU A 120 -0.47 3.91 -4.60
CA LEU A 120 0.27 3.62 -5.82
C LEU A 120 -0.32 4.51 -6.92
N PHE A 121 0.52 5.20 -7.67
CA PHE A 121 0.11 6.18 -8.67
C PHE A 121 1.00 6.10 -9.91
N ALA A 122 0.42 6.25 -11.10
CA ALA A 122 1.17 6.24 -12.36
C ALA A 122 1.78 7.63 -12.65
N ARG A 123 3.05 7.65 -13.03
CA ARG A 123 3.76 8.86 -13.49
C ARG A 123 3.58 9.07 -14.99
N GLY A 124 3.84 10.30 -15.44
CA GLY A 124 3.76 10.66 -16.86
C GLY A 124 4.81 9.99 -17.76
N ASP A 125 5.91 9.52 -17.18
CA ASP A 125 7.01 8.82 -17.85
C ASP A 125 6.79 7.29 -17.97
N GLY A 126 5.68 6.77 -17.42
CA GLY A 126 5.41 5.33 -17.39
C GLY A 126 5.81 4.62 -16.09
N GLY A 127 6.56 5.30 -15.22
CA GLY A 127 6.90 4.82 -13.87
C GLY A 127 5.74 4.93 -12.88
N PHE A 128 6.02 4.64 -11.62
CA PHE A 128 5.02 4.67 -10.55
C PHE A 128 5.56 5.34 -9.29
N LEU A 129 4.70 6.06 -8.57
CA LEU A 129 4.96 6.58 -7.22
C LEU A 129 4.19 5.74 -6.21
N PHE A 130 4.76 5.54 -5.04
CA PHE A 130 4.08 4.82 -3.97
C PHE A 130 4.42 5.39 -2.59
N THR A 131 3.54 5.13 -1.62
CA THR A 131 3.78 5.46 -0.21
C THR A 131 3.66 4.26 0.70
N HIS A 132 4.59 4.17 1.66
CA HIS A 132 4.53 3.22 2.77
C HIS A 132 4.41 3.95 4.10
N HIS A 133 3.63 3.40 5.03
CA HIS A 133 3.44 3.94 6.37
C HIS A 133 4.02 3.00 7.42
N ASP A 134 5.02 3.48 8.16
CA ASP A 134 5.44 2.86 9.41
C ASP A 134 4.57 3.42 10.53
N GLN A 135 3.58 2.65 10.96
CA GLN A 135 2.62 3.13 11.96
C GLN A 135 3.17 3.05 13.37
N THR A 136 2.65 3.94 14.22
CA THR A 136 2.84 3.94 15.67
C THR A 136 1.50 4.14 16.34
N ALA A 137 1.14 3.28 17.29
CA ALA A 137 -0.08 3.41 18.05
C ALA A 137 0.16 4.30 19.28
N LEU A 138 -0.38 5.51 19.26
CA LEU A 138 -0.34 6.41 20.41
C LEU A 138 -1.26 5.92 21.54
N LYS A 139 -2.38 5.29 21.15
CA LYS A 139 -3.40 4.73 22.05
C LYS A 139 -4.10 3.56 21.35
N MET A 140 -4.53 2.55 22.10
CA MET A 140 -5.25 1.38 21.54
C MET A 140 -6.75 1.38 21.85
N GLU A 141 -7.14 1.83 23.04
CA GLU A 141 -8.52 1.73 23.55
C GLU A 141 -9.12 3.11 23.82
N PRO A 142 -10.41 3.38 23.57
CA PRO A 142 -11.43 2.45 23.04
C PRO A 142 -11.34 2.25 21.52
N MET A 143 -10.52 3.06 20.84
CA MET A 143 -10.16 2.89 19.43
C MET A 143 -8.70 3.26 19.23
N PRO A 144 -7.99 2.62 18.28
CA PRO A 144 -6.61 2.94 18.00
C PRO A 144 -6.43 4.37 17.48
N VAL A 145 -5.57 5.14 18.15
CA VAL A 145 -5.07 6.43 17.66
C VAL A 145 -3.68 6.18 17.10
N LEU A 146 -3.55 6.34 15.78
CA LEU A 146 -2.33 6.03 15.07
C LEU A 146 -1.68 7.31 14.57
N THR A 147 -0.35 7.33 14.57
CA THR A 147 0.47 8.17 13.69
C THR A 147 1.23 7.27 12.71
N ALA A 148 1.93 7.87 11.75
CA ALA A 148 2.83 7.15 10.86
C ALA A 148 3.98 8.04 10.40
N LYS A 149 5.15 7.41 10.23
CA LYS A 149 6.19 7.93 9.35
C LYS A 149 5.86 7.51 7.92
N VAL A 150 5.83 8.49 7.02
CA VAL A 150 5.51 8.27 5.60
C VAL A 150 6.79 8.17 4.80
N TRP A 151 6.91 7.10 4.04
CA TRP A 151 8.00 6.84 3.11
C TRP A 151 7.45 6.92 1.69
N VAL A 152 8.19 7.57 0.81
CA VAL A 152 7.88 7.69 -0.61
C VAL A 152 8.89 6.88 -1.39
N GLY A 153 8.44 6.23 -2.46
CA GLY A 153 9.32 5.64 -3.44
C GLY A 153 8.80 5.82 -4.86
N ILE A 154 9.71 5.55 -5.79
CA ILE A 154 9.53 5.62 -7.24
C ILE A 154 9.91 4.26 -7.81
N LEU A 155 9.05 3.68 -8.61
CA LEU A 155 9.30 2.48 -9.39
C LEU A 155 9.53 2.89 -10.85
N SER A 156 10.63 2.41 -11.43
CA SER A 156 11.00 2.71 -12.82
C SER A 156 9.93 2.25 -13.82
N SER A 157 9.95 2.85 -15.01
CA SER A 157 8.97 2.54 -16.07
C SER A 157 9.08 1.13 -16.63
N ASP A 158 10.18 0.41 -16.41
CA ASP A 158 10.33 -1.01 -16.77
C ASP A 158 10.19 -1.94 -15.56
N LEU A 159 10.00 -1.37 -14.36
CA LEU A 159 9.90 -2.07 -13.07
C LEU A 159 11.16 -2.81 -12.65
N SER A 160 12.31 -2.55 -13.28
CA SER A 160 13.58 -3.23 -12.99
C SER A 160 14.33 -2.66 -11.78
N SER A 161 13.94 -1.45 -11.38
CA SER A 161 14.57 -0.72 -10.28
C SER A 161 13.61 0.22 -9.56
N ALA A 162 13.92 0.50 -8.30
CA ALA A 162 13.18 1.43 -7.47
C ALA A 162 14.10 2.38 -6.70
N CYS A 163 13.65 3.62 -6.58
CA CYS A 163 14.12 4.62 -5.64
C CYS A 163 13.24 4.54 -4.39
N VAL A 164 13.79 4.21 -3.22
CA VAL A 164 12.97 3.84 -2.06
C VAL A 164 13.27 4.66 -0.82
N ASP A 165 12.32 4.62 0.10
CA ASP A 165 12.47 5.06 1.49
C ASP A 165 12.96 6.50 1.67
N ALA A 166 12.49 7.39 0.79
CA ALA A 166 12.58 8.82 1.02
C ALA A 166 11.54 9.23 2.08
N PRO A 167 11.95 9.74 3.26
CA PRO A 167 10.99 10.15 4.27
C PRO A 167 10.29 11.44 3.84
N VAL A 168 8.97 11.52 4.01
CA VAL A 168 8.31 12.83 4.02
C VAL A 168 8.87 13.62 5.20
N PRO A 169 9.40 14.84 5.03
CA PRO A 169 10.15 15.57 6.05
C PRO A 169 9.21 16.22 7.07
N ARG A 170 8.37 15.41 7.71
CA ARG A 170 7.38 15.84 8.69
C ARG A 170 7.02 14.71 9.63
N ASP A 171 7.09 14.99 10.93
CA ASP A 171 6.48 14.15 11.94
C ASP A 171 4.99 14.48 12.03
N PHE A 172 4.15 13.45 12.04
CA PHE A 172 2.71 13.61 12.12
C PHE A 172 2.22 13.29 13.54
N GLU A 173 1.26 14.08 14.04
CA GLU A 173 0.60 13.80 15.33
C GLU A 173 -0.55 12.79 15.16
N ILE A 174 -1.15 12.78 13.97
CA ILE A 174 -2.24 11.90 13.57
C ILE A 174 -1.86 11.27 12.23
N ARG A 175 -2.21 10.00 12.01
CA ARG A 175 -1.94 9.29 10.77
C ARG A 175 -2.38 10.15 9.58
N PRO A 176 -1.45 10.51 8.68
CA PRO A 176 -1.76 11.35 7.55
C PRO A 176 -2.69 10.62 6.58
N MET A 177 -3.39 11.41 5.78
CA MET A 177 -4.05 10.96 4.57
C MET A 177 -3.34 11.63 3.39
N GLU A 178 -3.01 10.87 2.37
CA GLU A 178 -2.22 11.35 1.27
C GLU A 178 -2.74 10.87 -0.09
N THR A 179 -2.43 11.64 -1.13
CA THR A 179 -2.76 11.31 -2.50
C THR A 179 -1.76 11.97 -3.46
N PHE A 180 -1.61 11.42 -4.65
CA PHE A 180 -0.76 11.97 -5.70
C PHE A 180 -1.57 12.72 -6.74
N ARG A 181 -0.96 13.74 -7.34
CA ARG A 181 -1.40 14.32 -8.61
C ARG A 181 -0.16 14.67 -9.43
N GLY A 182 0.05 13.92 -10.51
CA GLY A 182 1.33 13.95 -11.22
C GLY A 182 2.46 13.57 -10.26
N ASP A 183 3.56 14.31 -10.30
CA ASP A 183 4.71 14.09 -9.41
C ASP A 183 4.58 14.81 -8.06
N THR A 184 3.41 15.32 -7.69
CA THR A 184 3.21 16.00 -6.40
C THR A 184 2.42 15.11 -5.44
N LEU A 185 2.99 14.88 -4.26
CA LEU A 185 2.33 14.26 -3.12
C LEU A 185 1.62 15.34 -2.28
N PHE A 186 0.32 15.17 -2.09
CA PHE A 186 -0.50 16.00 -1.21
C PHE A 186 -0.74 15.23 0.08
N VAL A 187 -0.39 15.83 1.22
CA VAL A 187 -0.54 15.22 2.55
C VAL A 187 -1.40 16.08 3.45
N LEU A 188 -2.50 15.51 3.94
CA LEU A 188 -3.36 16.11 4.97
C LEU A 188 -2.71 15.94 6.35
N ASP A 189 -2.18 17.05 6.88
CA ASP A 189 -1.63 17.15 8.24
C ASP A 189 -2.70 17.75 9.17
N ARG A 190 -2.97 17.09 10.29
CA ARG A 190 -3.95 17.52 11.29
C ARG A 190 -3.30 17.51 12.66
N ARG A 191 -3.47 18.60 13.40
CA ARG A 191 -2.85 18.81 14.71
C ARG A 191 -3.80 19.49 15.66
N ILE A 192 -3.61 19.26 16.94
CA ILE A 192 -4.34 19.98 18.00
C ILE A 192 -3.35 20.96 18.61
N ASP A 193 -3.64 22.26 18.52
CA ASP A 193 -2.78 23.27 19.10
C ASP A 193 -2.91 23.36 20.63
N HIS A 194 -2.10 24.22 21.25
CA HIS A 194 -2.10 24.43 22.72
C HIS A 194 -3.42 24.98 23.28
N ASN A 195 -4.32 25.47 22.42
CA ASN A 195 -5.66 25.94 22.80
C ASN A 195 -6.74 24.91 22.47
N GLU A 196 -6.34 23.64 22.28
CA GLU A 196 -7.22 22.53 21.90
C GLU A 196 -7.96 22.73 20.56
N LYS A 197 -7.45 23.60 19.68
CA LYS A 197 -8.04 23.82 18.36
C LYS A 197 -7.44 22.87 17.34
N LEU A 198 -8.31 22.21 16.57
CA LEU A 198 -7.88 21.43 15.42
C LEU A 198 -7.43 22.35 14.28
N GLN A 199 -6.18 22.20 13.88
CA GLN A 199 -5.60 22.85 12.72
C GLN A 199 -5.36 21.81 11.62
N THR A 200 -5.68 22.17 10.38
CA THR A 200 -5.58 21.28 9.22
C THR A 200 -4.78 21.98 8.12
N TRP A 201 -3.81 21.28 7.55
CA TRP A 201 -3.02 21.75 6.42
C TRP A 201 -2.98 20.69 5.32
N ILE A 202 -2.95 21.15 4.08
CA ILE A 202 -2.54 20.32 2.95
C ILE A 202 -1.10 20.72 2.65
N ARG A 203 -0.18 19.77 2.80
CA ARG A 203 1.23 19.94 2.44
C ARG A 203 1.45 19.36 1.06
N MET A 204 2.29 20.03 0.28
CA MET A 204 2.61 19.63 -1.08
C MET A 204 4.10 19.34 -1.16
N TYR A 205 4.45 18.16 -1.66
CA TYR A 205 5.83 17.74 -1.87
C TYR A 205 5.98 17.34 -3.33
N LEU A 206 6.88 18.01 -4.05
CA LEU A 206 7.30 17.55 -5.36
C LEU A 206 8.21 16.33 -5.16
N ILE A 207 7.84 15.22 -5.79
CA ILE A 207 8.64 14.01 -5.79
C ILE A 207 9.59 14.07 -7.00
N SER A 208 10.87 13.97 -6.72
CA SER A 208 11.95 13.97 -7.70
C SER A 208 12.76 12.69 -7.56
N ASP A 209 13.26 12.18 -8.67
CA ASP A 209 14.26 11.10 -8.73
C ASP A 209 15.70 11.64 -8.81
N GLU A 210 15.88 12.97 -8.75
CA GLU A 210 17.19 13.61 -8.59
C GLU A 210 17.88 13.07 -7.33
N GLU A 211 19.17 12.74 -7.46
CA GLU A 211 20.00 12.18 -6.38
C GLU A 211 19.56 10.81 -5.85
N CYS A 212 18.74 10.07 -6.62
CA CYS A 212 18.33 8.75 -6.16
C CYS A 212 19.34 7.64 -6.43
N ASP A 213 19.61 6.85 -5.39
CA ASP A 213 20.26 5.55 -5.46
C ASP A 213 19.23 4.49 -5.89
N TRP A 214 19.17 4.20 -7.19
CA TRP A 214 18.29 3.19 -7.75
C TRP A 214 18.73 1.77 -7.37
N LEU A 215 17.80 0.99 -6.83
CA LEU A 215 18.02 -0.38 -6.38
C LEU A 215 17.27 -1.36 -7.27
N SER A 216 17.85 -2.54 -7.52
CA SER A 216 17.17 -3.61 -8.26
C SER A 216 15.90 -4.07 -7.53
N THR A 217 14.84 -4.29 -8.30
CA THR A 217 13.57 -4.87 -7.83
C THR A 217 13.42 -6.34 -8.22
N GLN A 218 14.40 -6.90 -8.92
CA GLN A 218 14.47 -8.33 -9.15
C GLN A 218 14.93 -9.01 -7.87
N SER A 219 14.19 -10.03 -7.43
CA SER A 219 14.60 -10.91 -6.35
C SER A 219 15.98 -11.47 -6.69
N GLY A 220 16.96 -11.29 -5.80
CA GLY A 220 18.25 -11.96 -5.94
C GLY A 220 18.01 -13.48 -5.92
N ALA A 221 18.32 -14.14 -7.05
CA ALA A 221 18.27 -15.60 -7.17
C ALA A 221 19.25 -16.29 -6.20
#